data_AF-A0A937BTT3-F1
#
_entry.id   AF-A0A937BTT3-F1
#
_cell.length_a   1.000
_cell.length_b   1.000
_cell.length_c   1.000
_cell.angle_alpha   90.00
_cell.angle_beta   90.00
_cell.angle_gamma   90.00
#
_symmetry.space_group_name_H-M   'P 1'
#
loop_
_entity.id
_entity.type
_entity.pdbx_description
1 polymer ?
#
loop_
_entity_poly.entity_id
_entity_poly.type
_entity_poly.pdbx_seq_one_letter_code
_entity_poly.pdbx_strand_id
1 'polypeptide(L)'
;MYILELNGSTNQTITSTGTINNSTNEVSLRLNNAAGVTLASPLTVGKLSFNSASKGKLTTTSTNVLTIANTGTHALVVNSPSSLGFVNGPVRRATASTSSYLLPTGKGSTYDPNAVVPNSVTPSVYQSEYFNSAYSDLSVVSPLSGVSNQEYWQMSVVSGANAAVELTLTGAVPGAVVTDAVGVAHYTGADWSDLNAGGIIIIPGNSTTGTTRSGYSGIDRILYFRLWSGRITSYQAHSLMRRRSTAAVPK
;
A
#
# COMPACT_ATOMS: atom_id res chain seq x y z
N MET A 1 -16.32 7.49 -22.30
CA MET A 1 -15.96 7.26 -20.88
C MET A 1 -17.26 7.16 -20.10
N TYR A 2 -17.48 6.06 -19.37
CA TYR A 2 -18.70 5.87 -18.57
C TYR A 2 -18.38 6.23 -17.12
N ILE A 3 -19.09 7.23 -16.57
CA ILE A 3 -18.91 7.68 -15.19
C ILE A 3 -20.25 7.50 -14.47
N LEU A 4 -20.22 6.79 -13.34
CA LEU A 4 -21.23 6.95 -12.29
C LEU A 4 -20.69 7.96 -11.30
N GLU A 5 -21.33 9.13 -11.21
CA GLU A 5 -20.91 10.19 -10.32
C GLU A 5 -21.85 10.32 -9.12
N LEU A 6 -21.24 10.34 -7.94
CA LEU A 6 -21.92 10.65 -6.68
C LEU A 6 -21.70 12.12 -6.35
N ASN A 7 -22.52 12.96 -6.97
CA ASN A 7 -22.54 14.42 -6.76
C ASN A 7 -23.54 14.77 -5.65
N GLY A 8 -23.09 15.52 -4.65
CA GLY A 8 -23.96 15.95 -3.54
C GLY A 8 -23.23 16.74 -2.46
N SER A 9 -24.01 17.27 -1.53
CA SER A 9 -23.52 18.04 -0.38
C SER A 9 -23.80 17.37 0.98
N THR A 10 -24.50 16.23 0.97
CA THR A 10 -24.80 15.40 2.16
C THR A 10 -24.22 14.01 1.97
N ASN A 11 -23.88 13.31 3.06
CA ASN A 11 -23.35 11.95 2.95
C ASN A 11 -24.33 11.04 2.17
N GLN A 12 -23.86 10.43 1.09
CA GLN A 12 -24.66 9.53 0.26
C GLN A 12 -24.36 8.08 0.64
N THR A 13 -25.36 7.21 0.50
CA THR A 13 -25.20 5.77 0.78
C THR A 13 -25.42 4.97 -0.50
N ILE A 14 -24.45 4.11 -0.84
CA ILE A 14 -24.62 3.13 -1.90
C ILE A 14 -25.14 1.83 -1.27
N THR A 15 -26.35 1.45 -1.64
CA THR A 15 -27.00 0.18 -1.23
C THR A 15 -27.01 -0.87 -2.35
N SER A 16 -26.55 -0.52 -3.54
CA SER A 16 -26.44 -1.44 -4.67
C SER A 16 -25.43 -2.55 -4.33
N THR A 17 -25.80 -3.80 -4.67
CA THR A 17 -24.92 -4.97 -4.57
C THR A 17 -24.33 -5.32 -5.93
N GLY A 18 -23.16 -5.97 -5.94
CA GLY A 18 -22.59 -6.58 -7.14
C GLY A 18 -21.60 -5.68 -7.87
N THR A 19 -21.79 -5.50 -9.18
CA THR A 19 -20.80 -4.91 -10.08
C THR A 19 -21.40 -3.75 -10.87
N ILE A 20 -20.81 -2.56 -10.71
CA ILE A 20 -21.07 -1.39 -11.57
C ILE A 20 -19.88 -1.26 -12.50
N ASN A 21 -19.96 -1.98 -13.63
CA ASN A 21 -18.85 -2.07 -14.56
C ASN A 21 -19.29 -2.50 -15.97
N ASN A 22 -18.40 -2.35 -16.96
CA ASN A 22 -18.57 -2.91 -18.29
C ASN A 22 -17.57 -4.08 -18.52
N SER A 23 -17.65 -4.74 -19.68
CA SER A 23 -16.79 -5.89 -20.02
C SER A 23 -15.29 -5.57 -20.07
N THR A 24 -14.92 -4.30 -20.21
CA THR A 24 -13.52 -3.85 -20.28
C THR A 24 -13.01 -3.24 -18.98
N ASN A 25 -13.80 -3.26 -17.91
CA ASN A 25 -13.48 -2.65 -16.63
C ASN A 25 -13.26 -1.12 -16.66
N GLU A 26 -14.00 -0.39 -17.50
CA GLU A 26 -13.77 1.02 -17.81
C GLU A 26 -14.78 1.98 -17.18
N VAL A 27 -15.78 1.49 -16.44
CA VAL A 27 -16.74 2.36 -15.73
C VAL A 27 -16.08 2.93 -14.47
N SER A 28 -16.07 4.26 -14.36
CA SER A 28 -15.53 4.98 -13.22
C SER A 28 -16.62 5.31 -12.20
N LEU A 29 -16.43 4.93 -10.94
CA LEU A 29 -17.13 5.55 -9.82
C LEU A 29 -16.41 6.84 -9.47
N ARG A 30 -17.05 7.99 -9.69
CA ARG A 30 -16.52 9.31 -9.37
C ARG A 30 -17.15 9.85 -8.09
N LEU A 31 -16.31 10.21 -7.13
CA LEU A 31 -16.72 10.85 -5.89
C LEU A 31 -16.68 12.36 -6.10
N ASN A 32 -17.83 13.03 -6.02
CA ASN A 32 -17.97 14.48 -6.08
C ASN A 32 -18.90 14.95 -4.95
N ASN A 33 -18.58 14.49 -3.74
CA ASN A 33 -19.34 14.80 -2.54
C ASN A 33 -18.42 14.95 -1.33
N ALA A 34 -18.15 16.17 -0.90
CA ALA A 34 -17.23 16.46 0.20
C ALA A 34 -17.74 15.95 1.57
N ALA A 35 -19.06 15.76 1.71
CA ALA A 35 -19.64 15.12 2.89
C ALA A 35 -19.39 13.60 2.93
N GLY A 36 -18.86 13.03 1.85
CA GLY A 36 -18.48 11.63 1.75
C GLY A 36 -19.56 10.74 1.16
N VAL A 37 -19.17 9.48 0.96
CA VAL A 37 -20.03 8.40 0.52
C VAL A 37 -19.80 7.21 1.41
N THR A 38 -20.86 6.53 1.81
CA THR A 38 -20.81 5.29 2.59
C THR A 38 -21.24 4.10 1.75
N LEU A 39 -20.45 3.04 1.77
CA LEU A 39 -20.79 1.79 1.13
C LEU A 39 -21.55 0.88 2.12
N ALA A 40 -22.84 0.63 1.85
CA ALA A 40 -23.70 -0.22 2.68
C ALA A 40 -23.79 -1.68 2.18
N SER A 41 -23.12 -2.00 1.07
CA SER A 41 -23.04 -3.34 0.49
C SER A 41 -21.76 -3.48 -0.34
N PRO A 42 -21.13 -4.67 -0.45
CA PRO A 42 -19.95 -4.86 -1.30
C PRO A 42 -20.21 -4.40 -2.74
N LEU A 43 -19.23 -3.72 -3.33
CA LEU A 43 -19.34 -3.19 -4.69
C LEU A 43 -18.06 -3.39 -5.47
N THR A 44 -18.19 -3.85 -6.71
CA THR A 44 -17.12 -3.89 -7.69
C THR A 44 -17.30 -2.79 -8.74
N VAL A 45 -16.23 -2.03 -9.00
CA VAL A 45 -16.19 -0.96 -10.01
C VAL A 45 -15.02 -1.18 -10.96
N GLY A 46 -15.09 -0.64 -12.17
CA GLY A 46 -13.94 -0.66 -13.08
C GLY A 46 -12.81 0.21 -12.54
N LYS A 47 -13.12 1.50 -12.34
CA LYS A 47 -12.19 2.54 -11.92
C LYS A 47 -12.75 3.33 -10.75
N LEU A 48 -11.87 3.97 -9.98
CA LEU A 48 -12.21 4.85 -8.88
C LEU A 48 -11.61 6.23 -9.14
N SER A 49 -12.44 7.27 -9.12
CA SER A 49 -12.01 8.64 -9.39
C SER A 49 -12.39 9.58 -8.26
N PHE A 50 -11.39 10.33 -7.81
CA PHE A 50 -11.52 11.48 -6.93
C PHE A 50 -11.20 12.78 -7.69
N ASN A 51 -11.32 12.78 -9.03
CA ASN A 51 -11.02 13.95 -9.86
C ASN A 51 -12.26 14.85 -10.00
N SER A 52 -12.55 15.55 -8.91
CA SER A 52 -13.62 16.53 -8.78
C SER A 52 -13.21 17.60 -7.75
N ALA A 53 -13.79 18.79 -7.84
CA ALA A 53 -13.54 19.88 -6.89
C ALA A 53 -14.09 19.56 -5.49
N SER A 54 -15.25 18.91 -5.42
CA SER A 54 -15.89 18.50 -4.18
C SER A 54 -15.67 17.01 -3.91
N LYS A 55 -14.49 16.46 -4.24
CA LYS A 55 -14.16 15.06 -3.92
C LYS A 55 -14.35 14.80 -2.43
N GLY A 56 -14.72 13.56 -2.11
CA GLY A 56 -14.87 13.14 -0.72
C GLY A 56 -14.39 11.73 -0.50
N LYS A 57 -14.46 11.34 0.77
CA LYS A 57 -14.01 10.03 1.24
C LYS A 57 -15.07 8.98 0.95
N LEU A 58 -14.65 7.80 0.52
CA LEU A 58 -15.51 6.63 0.44
C LEU A 58 -15.30 5.77 1.69
N THR A 59 -16.30 5.71 2.56
CA THR A 59 -16.28 4.87 3.75
C THR A 59 -16.68 3.44 3.39
N THR A 60 -15.82 2.49 3.75
CA THR A 60 -16.01 1.04 3.54
C THR A 60 -15.82 0.30 4.86
N THR A 61 -16.22 -0.97 4.91
CA THR A 61 -16.02 -1.83 6.09
C THR A 61 -15.50 -3.20 5.66
N SER A 62 -15.07 -4.03 6.61
CA SER A 62 -14.66 -5.41 6.33
C SER A 62 -15.78 -6.25 5.68
N THR A 63 -17.04 -5.91 5.93
CA THR A 63 -18.21 -6.50 5.26
C THR A 63 -18.48 -5.83 3.92
N ASN A 64 -18.47 -4.50 3.86
CA ASN A 64 -18.84 -3.71 2.68
C ASN A 64 -17.59 -3.13 2.02
N VAL A 65 -16.85 -4.00 1.32
CA VAL A 65 -15.57 -3.66 0.69
C VAL A 65 -15.80 -3.19 -0.75
N LEU A 66 -15.08 -2.14 -1.17
CA LEU A 66 -14.98 -1.75 -2.59
C LEU A 66 -13.90 -2.58 -3.29
N THR A 67 -14.21 -3.15 -4.46
CA THR A 67 -13.22 -3.78 -5.36
C THR A 67 -13.04 -2.98 -6.64
N ILE A 68 -11.80 -2.59 -6.95
CA ILE A 68 -11.44 -1.93 -8.20
C ILE A 68 -10.92 -2.99 -9.19
N ALA A 69 -11.74 -3.35 -10.17
CA ALA A 69 -11.56 -4.50 -11.06
C ALA A 69 -10.63 -4.25 -12.25
N ASN A 70 -10.39 -2.99 -12.66
CA ASN A 70 -9.50 -2.71 -13.79
C ASN A 70 -8.05 -3.04 -13.43
N THR A 71 -7.42 -3.95 -14.15
CA THR A 71 -6.07 -4.45 -13.89
C THR A 71 -4.96 -3.59 -14.51
N GLY A 72 -5.28 -2.41 -15.06
CA GLY A 72 -4.29 -1.43 -15.51
C GLY A 72 -3.62 -0.69 -14.36
N THR A 73 -2.42 -0.16 -14.59
CA THR A 73 -1.63 0.61 -13.61
C THR A 73 -1.58 2.10 -13.89
N HIS A 74 -2.23 2.57 -14.94
CA HIS A 74 -2.24 4.00 -15.29
C HIS A 74 -3.04 4.83 -14.28
N ALA A 75 -2.66 6.11 -14.11
CA ALA A 75 -3.26 7.04 -13.13
C ALA A 75 -4.76 7.31 -13.32
N LEU A 76 -5.38 6.86 -14.42
CA LEU A 76 -6.83 6.94 -14.61
C LEU A 76 -7.62 5.83 -13.90
N VAL A 77 -6.98 4.74 -13.44
CA VAL A 77 -7.72 3.67 -12.72
C VAL A 77 -8.04 4.10 -11.29
N VAL A 78 -7.05 4.69 -10.62
CA VAL A 78 -7.20 5.34 -9.31
C VAL A 78 -6.82 6.80 -9.51
N ASN A 79 -7.82 7.64 -9.76
CA ASN A 79 -7.60 8.94 -10.34
C ASN A 79 -7.67 10.08 -9.31
N SER A 80 -6.55 10.79 -9.15
CA SER A 80 -6.39 11.97 -8.29
C SER A 80 -6.81 11.80 -6.81
N PRO A 81 -6.47 10.68 -6.13
CA PRO A 81 -6.68 10.58 -4.69
C PRO A 81 -5.85 11.62 -3.93
N SER A 82 -6.32 12.06 -2.76
CA SER A 82 -5.64 13.01 -1.88
C SER A 82 -6.25 12.98 -0.48
N SER A 83 -5.76 13.79 0.45
CA SER A 83 -6.38 13.97 1.80
C SER A 83 -7.85 14.40 1.78
N LEU A 84 -8.34 14.95 0.66
CA LEU A 84 -9.75 15.30 0.46
C LEU A 84 -10.57 14.14 -0.14
N GLY A 85 -9.94 13.13 -0.75
CA GLY A 85 -10.61 12.01 -1.40
C GLY A 85 -9.77 10.75 -1.43
N PHE A 86 -10.16 9.77 -0.60
CA PHE A 86 -9.54 8.46 -0.45
C PHE A 86 -10.58 7.44 0.03
N VAL A 87 -10.21 6.17 0.10
CA VAL A 87 -11.03 5.12 0.73
C VAL A 87 -10.71 5.06 2.22
N ASN A 88 -11.72 5.38 3.05
CA ASN A 88 -11.66 5.32 4.50
C ASN A 88 -12.18 3.94 4.97
N GLY A 89 -11.28 2.97 5.05
CA GLY A 89 -11.59 1.56 5.29
C GLY A 89 -10.91 0.64 4.27
N PRO A 90 -11.27 -0.65 4.22
CA PRO A 90 -10.65 -1.61 3.33
C PRO A 90 -11.04 -1.41 1.86
N VAL A 91 -10.05 -1.49 0.97
CA VAL A 91 -10.22 -1.49 -0.48
C VAL A 91 -9.51 -2.68 -1.10
N ARG A 92 -10.11 -3.25 -2.15
CA ARG A 92 -9.53 -4.33 -2.96
C ARG A 92 -9.09 -3.84 -4.32
N ARG A 93 -7.97 -4.39 -4.79
CA ARG A 93 -7.39 -4.10 -6.10
C ARG A 93 -7.16 -5.40 -6.86
N ALA A 94 -7.79 -5.51 -8.04
CA ALA A 94 -7.49 -6.59 -8.98
C ALA A 94 -6.22 -6.26 -9.78
N THR A 95 -5.38 -7.27 -10.01
CA THR A 95 -4.10 -7.15 -10.72
C THR A 95 -3.93 -8.25 -11.74
N ALA A 96 -3.15 -8.02 -12.79
CA ALA A 96 -2.77 -9.04 -13.78
C ALA A 96 -1.40 -8.76 -14.40
N SER A 97 -0.51 -8.10 -13.66
CA SER A 97 0.85 -7.78 -14.10
C SER A 97 1.78 -7.68 -12.89
N THR A 98 3.10 -7.60 -13.15
CA THR A 98 4.13 -7.41 -12.12
C THR A 98 4.45 -5.94 -11.86
N SER A 99 3.61 -5.01 -12.33
CA SER A 99 3.75 -3.57 -12.07
C SER A 99 3.21 -3.19 -10.70
N SER A 100 3.50 -1.96 -10.24
CA SER A 100 2.97 -1.42 -8.99
C SER A 100 1.50 -0.99 -9.15
N TYR A 101 0.66 -1.39 -8.20
CA TYR A 101 -0.78 -1.08 -8.15
C TYR A 101 -1.12 -0.30 -6.89
N LEU A 102 -1.51 0.97 -7.06
CA LEU A 102 -1.93 1.85 -5.97
C LEU A 102 -3.25 1.39 -5.33
N LEU A 103 -3.29 1.36 -4.00
CA LEU A 103 -4.50 1.28 -3.20
C LEU A 103 -4.71 2.63 -2.48
N PRO A 104 -5.79 3.38 -2.78
CA PRO A 104 -5.97 4.75 -2.29
C PRO A 104 -6.54 4.78 -0.86
N THR A 105 -5.83 4.22 0.09
CA THR A 105 -6.25 4.15 1.51
C THR A 105 -5.99 5.44 2.26
N GLY A 106 -6.78 5.68 3.31
CA GLY A 106 -6.56 6.75 4.28
C GLY A 106 -7.48 6.58 5.50
N LYS A 107 -7.29 7.43 6.51
CA LYS A 107 -8.06 7.41 7.76
C LYS A 107 -8.15 8.83 8.32
N GLY A 108 -9.33 9.22 8.82
CA GLY A 108 -9.53 10.57 9.36
C GLY A 108 -9.30 11.64 8.28
N SER A 109 -8.31 12.51 8.44
CA SER A 109 -7.88 13.51 7.45
C SER A 109 -6.61 13.12 6.69
N THR A 110 -6.01 11.97 7.00
CA THR A 110 -4.74 11.52 6.43
C THR A 110 -5.00 10.60 5.24
N TYR A 111 -4.44 10.97 4.09
CA TYR A 111 -4.32 10.09 2.93
C TYR A 111 -2.92 9.50 2.95
N ASP A 112 -2.83 8.18 3.14
CA ASP A 112 -1.57 7.48 3.13
C ASP A 112 -1.73 6.13 2.39
N PRO A 113 -1.52 6.17 1.07
CA PRO A 113 -1.72 5.01 0.23
C PRO A 113 -0.54 4.04 0.34
N ASN A 114 -0.80 2.81 -0.05
CA ASN A 114 0.25 1.86 -0.36
C ASN A 114 0.06 1.31 -1.77
N ALA A 115 1.06 0.55 -2.23
CA ALA A 115 0.93 -0.21 -3.46
C ALA A 115 1.32 -1.68 -3.27
N VAL A 116 0.75 -2.52 -4.11
CA VAL A 116 1.13 -3.93 -4.24
C VAL A 116 1.87 -4.14 -5.56
N VAL A 117 2.93 -4.93 -5.51
CA VAL A 117 3.72 -5.36 -6.68
C VAL A 117 3.64 -6.88 -6.76
N PRO A 118 2.73 -7.44 -7.57
CA PRO A 118 2.60 -8.89 -7.73
C PRO A 118 3.88 -9.52 -8.28
N ASN A 119 4.20 -10.74 -7.83
CA ASN A 119 5.37 -11.48 -8.33
C ASN A 119 5.13 -12.19 -9.67
N SER A 120 3.90 -12.16 -10.19
CA SER A 120 3.50 -12.81 -11.44
C SER A 120 2.36 -12.06 -12.11
N VAL A 121 2.07 -12.42 -13.37
CA VAL A 121 0.93 -11.89 -14.14
C VAL A 121 -0.41 -12.59 -13.81
N THR A 122 -0.40 -13.55 -12.88
CA THR A 122 -1.60 -14.29 -12.48
C THR A 122 -2.66 -13.32 -11.95
N PRO A 123 -3.91 -13.38 -12.45
CA PRO A 123 -5.01 -12.60 -11.88
C PRO A 123 -5.09 -12.78 -10.37
N SER A 124 -4.94 -11.68 -9.64
CA SER A 124 -4.87 -11.67 -8.19
C SER A 124 -5.69 -10.53 -7.64
N VAL A 125 -6.11 -10.63 -6.38
CA VAL A 125 -6.82 -9.59 -5.66
C VAL A 125 -6.15 -9.37 -4.32
N TYR A 126 -5.78 -8.12 -4.04
CA TYR A 126 -5.19 -7.71 -2.77
C TYR A 126 -6.09 -6.72 -2.06
N GLN A 127 -6.13 -6.78 -0.74
CA GLN A 127 -6.85 -5.84 0.13
C GLN A 127 -5.85 -5.01 0.94
N SER A 128 -6.21 -3.76 1.18
CA SER A 128 -5.47 -2.86 2.06
C SER A 128 -6.42 -1.98 2.86
N GLU A 129 -6.10 -1.73 4.12
CA GLU A 129 -6.68 -0.69 4.96
C GLU A 129 -5.57 0.04 5.71
N TYR A 130 -5.65 1.37 5.77
CA TYR A 130 -4.73 2.20 6.55
C TYR A 130 -5.34 2.58 7.90
N PHE A 131 -4.49 2.64 8.93
CA PHE A 131 -4.80 3.05 10.28
C PHE A 131 -3.82 4.13 10.72
N ASN A 132 -4.33 5.28 11.13
CA ASN A 132 -3.54 6.42 11.63
C ASN A 132 -3.34 6.36 13.16
N SER A 133 -3.04 5.17 13.67
CA SER A 133 -2.71 4.93 15.07
C SER A 133 -1.63 3.86 15.18
N ALA A 134 -0.93 3.80 16.30
CA ALA A 134 -0.01 2.69 16.60
C ALA A 134 -0.70 1.32 16.52
N TYR A 135 0.05 0.27 16.21
CA TYR A 135 -0.38 -1.07 16.62
C TYR A 135 -0.38 -1.17 18.14
N SER A 136 -1.18 -2.10 18.67
CA SER A 136 -1.13 -2.44 20.10
C SER A 136 0.22 -3.03 20.52
N ASP A 137 0.87 -3.78 19.63
CA ASP A 137 2.18 -4.38 19.88
C ASP A 137 3.28 -3.72 19.05
N LEU A 138 4.36 -3.30 19.69
CA LEU A 138 5.51 -2.66 19.04
C LEU A 138 6.80 -3.46 19.24
N SER A 139 6.72 -4.68 19.79
CA SER A 139 7.86 -5.56 19.99
C SER A 139 8.45 -6.01 18.65
N VAL A 140 9.76 -6.21 18.61
CA VAL A 140 10.47 -6.51 17.36
C VAL A 140 11.45 -7.66 17.53
N VAL A 141 11.67 -8.42 16.46
CA VAL A 141 12.79 -9.37 16.38
C VAL A 141 13.94 -8.79 15.55
N SER A 142 15.17 -9.03 16.00
CA SER A 142 16.39 -8.62 15.28
C SER A 142 16.33 -9.05 13.80
N PRO A 143 16.70 -8.18 12.84
CA PRO A 143 17.44 -6.94 13.03
C PRO A 143 16.56 -5.72 13.35
N LEU A 144 15.25 -5.90 13.57
CA LEU A 144 14.32 -5.10 14.39
C LEU A 144 14.97 -4.13 15.41
N SER A 145 14.60 -2.85 15.44
CA SER A 145 14.97 -1.91 16.52
C SER A 145 13.81 -0.98 16.87
N GLY A 146 12.89 -0.76 15.93
CA GLY A 146 11.56 -0.23 16.21
C GLY A 146 10.67 -0.29 14.98
N VAL A 147 9.37 -0.14 15.17
CA VAL A 147 8.34 0.03 14.13
C VAL A 147 7.58 1.33 14.37
N SER A 148 6.84 1.81 13.36
CA SER A 148 6.02 3.01 13.51
C SER A 148 5.05 2.89 14.70
N ASN A 149 5.06 3.91 15.55
CA ASN A 149 4.09 4.09 16.63
C ASN A 149 3.00 5.11 16.27
N GLN A 150 2.87 5.45 15.00
CA GLN A 150 1.89 6.44 14.51
C GLN A 150 0.84 5.82 13.60
N GLU A 151 1.21 4.79 12.83
CA GLU A 151 0.35 4.32 11.74
C GLU A 151 0.72 2.94 11.20
N TYR A 152 -0.21 2.36 10.45
CA TYR A 152 -0.02 1.07 9.78
C TYR A 152 -0.99 0.73 8.66
N TRP A 153 -0.67 -0.35 7.96
CA TRP A 153 -1.54 -0.96 6.97
C TRP A 153 -1.86 -2.40 7.33
N GLN A 154 -3.14 -2.76 7.28
CA GLN A 154 -3.54 -4.15 7.25
C GLN A 154 -3.72 -4.59 5.81
N MET A 155 -3.01 -5.62 5.38
CA MET A 155 -3.07 -6.11 4.01
C MET A 155 -3.26 -7.62 3.92
N SER A 156 -3.90 -8.07 2.86
CA SER A 156 -4.04 -9.49 2.57
C SER A 156 -4.13 -9.79 1.08
N VAL A 157 -3.67 -10.97 0.69
CA VAL A 157 -3.98 -11.63 -0.58
C VAL A 157 -5.36 -12.23 -0.42
N VAL A 158 -6.33 -11.68 -1.12
CA VAL A 158 -7.70 -12.23 -1.18
C VAL A 158 -7.72 -13.43 -2.11
N SER A 159 -6.97 -13.37 -3.21
CA SER A 159 -6.77 -14.48 -4.13
C SER A 159 -5.53 -14.25 -5.02
N GLY A 160 -4.98 -15.34 -5.54
CA GLY A 160 -3.90 -15.29 -6.53
C GLY A 160 -2.51 -15.39 -5.93
N ALA A 161 -1.57 -14.62 -6.47
CA ALA A 161 -0.14 -14.78 -6.24
C ALA A 161 0.38 -13.99 -5.02
N ASN A 162 1.62 -14.28 -4.63
CA ASN A 162 2.36 -13.47 -3.66
C ASN A 162 2.68 -12.10 -4.26
N ALA A 163 2.80 -11.10 -3.40
CA ALA A 163 3.18 -9.75 -3.80
C ALA A 163 4.19 -9.15 -2.80
N ALA A 164 4.91 -8.15 -3.28
CA ALA A 164 5.62 -7.22 -2.44
C ALA A 164 4.72 -6.01 -2.15
N VAL A 165 4.98 -5.35 -1.04
CA VAL A 165 4.28 -4.13 -0.62
C VAL A 165 5.23 -2.97 -0.70
N GLU A 166 4.75 -1.90 -1.31
CA GLU A 166 5.48 -0.66 -1.52
C GLU A 166 4.81 0.45 -0.70
N LEU A 167 5.61 1.11 0.14
CA LEU A 167 5.20 2.21 0.99
C LEU A 167 6.05 3.45 0.67
N THR A 168 5.42 4.63 0.66
CA THR A 168 6.11 5.89 0.36
C THR A 168 6.22 6.74 1.62
N LEU A 169 7.45 7.13 1.97
CA LEU A 169 7.73 7.94 3.13
C LEU A 169 7.37 9.41 2.87
N THR A 170 6.52 9.99 3.71
CA THR A 170 6.09 11.39 3.63
C THR A 170 6.38 12.13 4.94
N GLY A 171 7.66 12.19 5.32
CA GLY A 171 8.14 12.78 6.56
C GLY A 171 9.30 12.00 7.14
N ALA A 172 10.08 12.61 8.03
CA ALA A 172 11.09 11.86 8.76
C ALA A 172 10.40 10.88 9.72
N VAL A 173 10.92 9.66 9.81
CA VAL A 173 10.46 8.72 10.83
C VAL A 173 10.96 9.21 12.20
N PRO A 174 10.08 9.44 13.20
CA PRO A 174 10.49 9.94 14.50
C PRO A 174 11.54 9.03 15.18
N GLY A 175 12.64 9.63 15.64
CA GLY A 175 13.73 8.91 16.30
C GLY A 175 14.74 8.25 15.37
N ALA A 176 14.53 8.28 14.04
CA ALA A 176 15.52 7.81 13.07
C ALA A 176 16.77 8.68 13.08
N VAL A 177 17.94 8.06 13.03
CA VAL A 177 19.22 8.74 12.82
C VAL A 177 19.83 8.38 11.48
N VAL A 178 20.89 9.09 11.09
CA VAL A 178 21.55 8.92 9.78
C VAL A 178 22.11 7.51 9.56
N THR A 179 22.50 6.82 10.63
CA THR A 179 23.02 5.45 10.57
C THR A 179 21.94 4.40 10.39
N ASP A 180 20.68 4.80 10.45
CA ASP A 180 19.57 3.87 10.34
C ASP A 180 19.19 3.60 8.87
N ALA A 181 18.29 2.66 8.64
CA ALA A 181 17.56 2.50 7.38
C ALA A 181 16.06 2.43 7.62
N VAL A 182 15.23 2.80 6.64
CA VAL A 182 13.77 2.61 6.71
C VAL A 182 13.33 1.46 5.80
N GLY A 183 12.51 0.55 6.31
CA GLY A 183 12.07 -0.65 5.58
C GLY A 183 10.61 -1.03 5.85
N VAL A 184 10.13 -2.09 5.18
CA VAL A 184 8.85 -2.73 5.47
C VAL A 184 9.02 -3.86 6.50
N ALA A 185 8.20 -3.85 7.55
CA ALA A 185 8.10 -4.95 8.52
C ALA A 185 6.70 -5.56 8.53
N HIS A 186 6.60 -6.77 9.07
CA HIS A 186 5.34 -7.49 9.19
C HIS A 186 5.15 -8.10 10.57
N TYR A 187 3.91 -8.12 11.06
CA TYR A 187 3.57 -8.75 12.33
C TYR A 187 3.46 -10.27 12.14
N THR A 188 4.15 -11.04 12.98
CA THR A 188 4.14 -12.51 12.89
C THR A 188 3.02 -13.17 13.68
N GLY A 189 2.25 -12.39 14.44
CA GLY A 189 1.32 -12.90 15.47
C GLY A 189 1.87 -12.77 16.88
N ALA A 190 3.19 -12.60 17.03
CA ALA A 190 3.88 -12.39 18.31
C ALA A 190 4.74 -11.13 18.30
N ASP A 191 5.60 -10.96 17.29
CA ASP A 191 6.48 -9.79 17.17
C ASP A 191 6.54 -9.30 15.72
N TRP A 192 7.00 -8.07 15.56
CA TRP A 192 7.36 -7.50 14.26
C TRP A 192 8.66 -8.10 13.74
N SER A 193 8.68 -8.53 12.48
CA SER A 193 9.87 -9.06 11.82
C SER A 193 10.10 -8.43 10.45
N ASP A 194 11.35 -8.50 10.00
CA ASP A 194 11.79 -7.89 8.75
C ASP A 194 11.12 -8.58 7.56
N LEU A 195 10.55 -7.79 6.64
CA LEU A 195 10.04 -8.31 5.37
C LEU A 195 10.86 -7.76 4.18
N ASN A 196 12.05 -7.19 4.39
CA ASN A 196 12.84 -6.59 3.32
C ASN A 196 13.80 -7.56 2.61
N ALA A 197 13.72 -8.88 2.86
CA ALA A 197 14.56 -9.84 2.14
C ALA A 197 14.31 -9.77 0.62
N GLY A 198 15.27 -9.20 -0.13
CA GLY A 198 15.12 -8.93 -1.58
C GLY A 198 14.29 -7.67 -1.91
N GLY A 199 13.96 -6.86 -0.90
CA GLY A 199 13.22 -5.60 -0.99
C GLY A 199 14.08 -4.37 -1.26
N ILE A 200 13.48 -3.19 -1.08
CA ILE A 200 14.11 -1.87 -1.18
C ILE A 200 13.98 -1.19 0.18
N ILE A 201 15.09 -0.68 0.71
CA ILE A 201 15.14 0.11 1.94
C ILE A 201 15.58 1.54 1.64
N ILE A 202 15.21 2.48 2.51
CA ILE A 202 15.62 3.89 2.42
C ILE A 202 16.83 4.09 3.35
N ILE A 203 17.90 4.68 2.81
CA ILE A 203 19.11 5.06 3.57
C ILE A 203 19.48 6.47 3.11
N PRO A 204 19.77 7.42 4.03
CA PRO A 204 19.84 7.25 5.48
C PRO A 204 18.46 7.18 6.16
N GLY A 205 18.38 6.64 7.37
CA GLY A 205 17.11 6.44 8.07
C GLY A 205 16.37 7.73 8.45
N ASN A 206 17.09 8.85 8.55
CA ASN A 206 16.53 10.20 8.75
C ASN A 206 16.06 10.87 7.43
N SER A 207 15.95 10.13 6.34
CA SER A 207 15.32 10.63 5.11
C SER A 207 13.89 11.08 5.39
N THR A 208 13.46 12.15 4.72
CA THR A 208 12.09 12.66 4.82
C THR A 208 11.20 12.19 3.67
N THR A 209 11.80 11.56 2.66
CA THR A 209 11.13 11.06 1.46
C THR A 209 11.77 9.75 1.01
N GLY A 210 11.06 9.00 0.18
CA GLY A 210 11.57 7.79 -0.45
C GLY A 210 10.50 6.71 -0.53
N THR A 211 10.84 5.60 -1.18
CA THR A 211 9.94 4.46 -1.31
C THR A 211 10.68 3.23 -0.83
N THR A 212 10.06 2.49 0.08
CA THR A 212 10.52 1.17 0.52
C THR A 212 9.61 0.11 -0.06
N ARG A 213 10.16 -1.08 -0.28
CA ARG A 213 9.43 -2.23 -0.81
C ARG A 213 9.84 -3.48 -0.07
N SER A 214 8.88 -4.30 0.34
CA SER A 214 9.17 -5.61 0.92
C SER A 214 9.72 -6.59 -0.13
N GLY A 215 10.19 -7.76 0.32
CA GLY A 215 10.26 -8.95 -0.51
C GLY A 215 8.87 -9.50 -0.84
N TYR A 216 8.80 -10.43 -1.79
CA TYR A 216 7.55 -11.10 -2.15
C TYR A 216 7.17 -12.10 -1.06
N SER A 217 5.93 -12.02 -0.57
CA SER A 217 5.40 -12.93 0.44
C SER A 217 3.92 -13.20 0.22
N GLY A 218 3.40 -14.27 0.83
CA GLY A 218 1.98 -14.39 1.09
C GLY A 218 1.58 -13.26 2.03
N ILE A 219 0.97 -12.21 1.49
CA ILE A 219 0.46 -11.09 2.28
C ILE A 219 -0.78 -11.63 3.02
N ASP A 220 -0.68 -11.93 4.29
CA ASP A 220 -1.87 -12.27 5.11
C ASP A 220 -1.74 -11.61 6.49
N ARG A 221 -1.08 -10.45 6.52
CA ARG A 221 -0.46 -9.89 7.72
C ARG A 221 -0.51 -8.36 7.71
N ILE A 222 -0.35 -7.79 8.90
CA ILE A 222 -0.27 -6.35 9.11
C ILE A 222 1.15 -5.87 8.77
N LEU A 223 1.27 -4.76 8.05
CA LEU A 223 2.50 -4.23 7.44
C LEU A 223 2.75 -2.76 7.78
N TYR A 224 4.02 -2.41 8.09
CA TYR A 224 4.42 -1.12 8.67
C TYR A 224 5.72 -0.58 8.06
N PHE A 225 5.94 0.73 8.22
CA PHE A 225 7.26 1.36 8.17
C PHE A 225 8.10 1.00 9.42
N ARG A 226 9.39 0.81 9.19
CA ARG A 226 10.33 0.30 10.19
C ARG A 226 11.63 1.08 10.19
N LEU A 227 12.20 1.33 11.38
CA LEU A 227 13.54 1.87 11.61
C LEU A 227 14.56 0.76 11.86
N TRP A 228 15.61 0.70 11.06
CA TRP A 228 16.77 -0.16 11.21
C TRP A 228 17.89 0.56 11.90
N SER A 229 18.10 0.35 13.20
CA SER A 229 19.32 0.77 13.89
C SER A 229 20.27 -0.42 14.05
N GLY A 230 20.81 -0.91 12.94
CA GLY A 230 22.01 -1.74 12.95
C GLY A 230 23.16 -0.86 12.51
N ARG A 231 24.20 -0.67 13.35
CA ARG A 231 25.48 -0.17 12.84
C ARG A 231 25.79 -0.98 11.58
N ILE A 232 25.92 -0.31 10.42
CA ILE A 232 26.65 -0.89 9.29
C ILE A 232 28.11 -0.99 9.77
N THR A 233 28.42 -2.00 10.60
CA THR A 233 29.80 -2.43 10.74
C THR A 233 30.19 -2.96 9.37
N SER A 234 31.33 -2.48 8.88
CA SER A 234 31.96 -2.64 7.57
C SER A 234 31.99 -4.05 6.95
N TYR A 235 31.46 -5.07 7.61
CA TYR A 235 31.43 -6.45 7.15
C TYR A 235 30.43 -6.74 6.01
N GLN A 236 29.32 -5.99 5.90
CA GLN A 236 28.34 -6.19 4.80
C GLN A 236 28.71 -5.44 3.50
N ALA A 237 29.63 -4.46 3.57
CA ALA A 237 30.15 -3.78 2.38
C ALA A 237 31.20 -4.64 1.61
N HIS A 238 31.86 -5.59 2.29
CA HIS A 238 32.89 -6.43 1.65
C HIS A 238 32.33 -7.57 0.79
N SER A 239 31.08 -8.02 0.99
CA SER A 239 30.50 -9.08 0.15
C SER A 239 29.98 -8.57 -1.21
N LEU A 240 29.71 -7.26 -1.31
CA LEU A 240 29.31 -6.58 -2.55
C LEU A 240 30.51 -6.10 -3.40
N MET A 241 31.73 -6.01 -2.83
CA MET A 241 32.95 -5.64 -3.58
C MET A 241 33.81 -6.83 -4.06
N ARG A 242 33.56 -8.08 -3.60
CA ARG A 242 34.32 -9.27 -4.03
C ARG A 242 33.78 -10.01 -5.27
N ARG A 243 32.84 -9.42 -6.02
CA ARG A 243 32.37 -9.93 -7.33
C ARG A 243 32.91 -9.16 -8.54
N ARG A 244 34.12 -8.58 -8.45
CA ARG A 244 34.95 -8.31 -9.63
C ARG A 244 36.08 -9.33 -9.65
N SER A 245 35.93 -10.29 -10.56
CA SER A 245 36.72 -11.49 -10.73
C SER A 245 38.21 -11.21 -10.97
N THR A 246 39.03 -11.94 -10.23
CA THR A 246 40.24 -12.57 -10.77
C THR A 246 39.89 -13.36 -12.03
N ALA A 247 40.44 -12.94 -13.17
CA ALA A 247 40.62 -13.81 -14.33
C ALA A 247 42.13 -13.89 -14.59
N ALA A 248 42.72 -15.05 -14.28
CA ALA A 248 44.06 -15.40 -14.71
C ALA A 248 44.01 -16.06 -16.10
N VAL A 249 45.12 -15.88 -16.81
CA VAL A 249 45.46 -16.13 -18.22
C VAL A 249 45.43 -17.62 -18.62
N PRO A 250 45.15 -17.93 -19.89
CA PRO A 250 46.05 -18.81 -20.67
C PRO A 250 46.20 -18.33 -22.14
N LYS A 251 47.28 -18.50 -22.90
CA LYS A 251 48.58 -19.17 -22.77
C LYS A 251 49.54 -18.40 -23.71
#